data_AF-A0A416GEV1-F1
#
_entry.id   AF-A0A416GEV1-F1
#
_cell.length_a   1.000
_cell.length_b   1.000
_cell.length_c   1.000
_cell.angle_alpha   90.00
_cell.angle_beta   90.00
_cell.angle_gamma   90.00
#
_symmetry.space_group_name_H-M   'P 1'
#
loop_
_entity.id
_entity.type
_entity.pdbx_description
1 polymer ?
#
loop_
_entity_poly.entity_id
_entity_poly.type
_entity_poly.pdbx_seq_one_letter_code
_entity_poly.pdbx_strand_id
1 'polypeptide(L)'
;MKSLSKEVKIGIAGIVALALLFLGINFLKGINLFKSSNFYYIEFSNVKGLAKSSPVYADGYNIGIVREIFYNYNKNGHVIVEIQVDDQMRIPKGSSAELVSEMLGGCNLNLLLANNPRERFEPGDTIIGTENLGLMDQAATMIPKVEKTLNTVDSLVSALNRIVSDPNIAKILANTNQLTANLNQSTQDLNKVLRKDIPGMTNKFTAVGDHVIQLTDKVNALNLEGTLTKVDTTMNNLQLATEKLNRTDNSIGLLLNDTALYGNINTTIGSADSLLRDLKAHPKRYVHFSIFGRKDK
;
A
#
# COMPACT_ATOMS: atom_id res chain seq x y z
N MET A 1 29.95 -41.60 107.11
CA MET A 1 29.59 -41.53 105.68
C MET A 1 30.25 -42.69 104.97
N LYS A 2 29.49 -43.66 104.43
CA LYS A 2 30.07 -44.80 103.68
C LYS A 2 30.75 -44.27 102.41
N SER A 3 32.04 -44.53 102.25
CA SER A 3 32.77 -44.19 101.02
C SER A 3 32.30 -45.08 99.88
N LEU A 4 31.98 -44.47 98.74
CA LEU A 4 31.67 -45.20 97.51
C LEU A 4 32.88 -46.02 97.08
N SER A 5 32.66 -47.28 96.69
CA SER A 5 33.70 -48.17 96.16
C SER A 5 34.34 -47.60 94.90
N LYS A 6 35.59 -47.95 94.62
CA LYS A 6 36.35 -47.42 93.46
C LYS A 6 35.64 -47.71 92.14
N GLU A 7 34.98 -48.87 92.05
CA GLU A 7 34.20 -49.34 90.91
C GLU A 7 32.98 -48.44 90.67
N VAL A 8 32.31 -47.99 91.73
CA VAL A 8 31.14 -47.09 91.62
C VAL A 8 31.58 -45.71 91.16
N LYS A 9 32.73 -45.22 91.61
CA LYS A 9 33.28 -43.92 91.14
C LYS A 9 33.63 -43.96 89.65
N ILE A 10 34.21 -45.06 89.18
CA ILE A 10 34.51 -45.26 87.75
C ILE A 10 33.22 -45.34 86.94
N GLY A 11 32.20 -46.04 87.43
CA GLY A 11 30.88 -46.11 86.80
C GLY A 11 30.21 -44.73 86.66
N ILE A 12 30.21 -43.92 87.72
CA ILE A 12 29.68 -42.55 87.68
C ILE A 12 30.46 -41.68 86.69
N ALA A 13 31.80 -41.76 86.68
CA ALA A 13 32.63 -41.02 85.73
C ALA A 13 32.30 -41.39 84.27
N GLY A 14 32.05 -42.68 83.99
CA GLY A 14 31.61 -43.14 82.67
C GLY A 14 30.25 -42.58 82.26
N ILE A 15 29.27 -42.56 83.17
CA ILE A 15 27.94 -41.97 82.92
C ILE A 15 28.05 -40.46 82.65
N VAL A 16 28.85 -39.75 83.43
CA VAL A 16 29.09 -38.31 83.23
C VAL A 16 29.77 -38.05 81.88
N ALA A 17 30.75 -38.87 81.49
CA ALA A 17 31.39 -38.75 80.18
C ALA A 17 30.41 -38.98 79.02
N LEU A 18 29.54 -39.99 79.11
CA LEU A 18 28.49 -40.23 78.11
C LEU A 18 27.47 -39.09 78.06
N ALA A 19 27.06 -38.55 79.21
CA ALA A 19 26.15 -37.40 79.27
C ALA A 19 26.78 -36.16 78.63
N LEU A 20 28.05 -35.88 78.93
CA LEU A 20 28.79 -34.76 78.31
C LEU A 20 28.98 -34.95 76.81
N LEU A 21 29.26 -36.16 76.35
CA LEU A 21 29.36 -36.47 74.92
C LEU A 21 28.02 -36.28 74.20
N PHE A 22 26.92 -36.74 74.80
CA PHE A 22 25.57 -36.53 74.26
C PHE A 22 25.22 -35.04 74.18
N LEU A 23 25.51 -34.27 75.23
CA LEU A 23 25.31 -32.81 75.23
C LEU A 23 26.20 -32.12 74.18
N GLY A 24 27.47 -32.55 74.06
CA GLY A 24 28.42 -31.99 73.11
C GLY A 24 28.02 -32.21 71.64
N ILE A 25 27.55 -33.40 71.29
CA ILE A 25 27.06 -33.69 69.92
C ILE A 25 25.84 -32.83 69.58
N ASN A 26 24.89 -32.70 70.51
CA ASN A 26 23.70 -31.87 70.28
C ASN A 26 24.04 -30.37 70.19
N PHE A 27 25.03 -29.91 70.97
CA PHE A 27 25.56 -28.56 70.87
C PHE A 27 26.23 -28.28 69.51
N LEU A 28 27.04 -29.22 69.00
CA LEU A 28 27.67 -29.10 67.66
C LEU A 28 26.66 -29.11 66.51
N LYS A 29 25.51 -29.78 66.68
CA LYS A 29 24.39 -29.73 65.74
C LYS A 29 23.57 -28.44 65.82
N GLY A 30 23.90 -27.53 66.75
CA GLY A 30 23.15 -26.30 66.97
C GLY A 30 21.78 -26.49 67.62
N ILE A 31 21.51 -27.67 68.20
CA ILE A 31 20.23 -27.97 68.85
C ILE A 31 20.30 -27.45 70.29
N ASN A 32 19.58 -26.37 70.57
CA ASN A 32 19.48 -25.83 71.93
C ASN A 32 18.56 -26.70 72.79
N LEU A 33 19.13 -27.59 73.61
CA LEU A 33 18.38 -28.51 74.49
C LEU A 33 17.71 -27.82 75.70
N PHE A 34 18.11 -26.59 76.02
CA PHE A 34 17.70 -25.89 77.26
C PHE A 34 16.92 -24.59 77.01
N LYS A 35 16.64 -24.23 75.76
CA LYS A 35 15.79 -23.08 75.42
C LYS A 35 14.40 -23.58 75.05
N SER A 36 13.38 -22.89 75.53
CA SER A 36 12.02 -23.08 75.03
C SER A 36 11.99 -22.65 73.56
N SER A 37 11.30 -23.43 72.73
CA SER A 37 11.22 -23.20 71.28
C SER A 37 9.85 -23.61 70.78
N ASN A 38 9.37 -22.87 69.78
CA ASN A 38 8.10 -23.13 69.13
C ASN A 38 8.31 -24.03 67.90
N PHE A 39 7.40 -24.97 67.71
CA PHE A 39 7.42 -25.87 66.55
C PHE A 39 6.37 -25.45 65.55
N TYR A 40 6.70 -25.50 64.26
CA TYR A 40 5.77 -25.26 63.17
C TYR A 40 5.96 -26.33 62.10
N TYR A 41 4.89 -26.64 61.37
CA TYR A 41 4.94 -27.57 60.25
C TYR A 41 4.91 -26.81 58.94
N ILE A 42 5.62 -27.31 57.93
CA ILE A 42 5.62 -26.74 56.59
C ILE A 42 5.36 -27.85 55.60
N GLU A 43 4.35 -27.68 54.75
CA GLU A 43 4.02 -28.64 53.71
C GLU A 43 4.66 -28.23 52.38
N PHE A 44 5.52 -29.09 51.83
CA PHE A 44 6.13 -28.93 50.51
C PHE A 44 5.74 -30.10 49.59
N SER A 45 5.72 -29.86 48.28
CA SER A 45 5.56 -30.95 47.31
C SER A 45 6.88 -31.69 47.05
N ASN A 46 8.01 -30.99 47.16
CA ASN A 46 9.35 -31.58 47.09
C ASN A 46 10.32 -30.80 47.96
N VAL A 47 11.12 -31.52 48.78
CA VAL A 47 12.10 -30.91 49.68
C VAL A 47 13.52 -30.77 49.09
N LYS A 48 13.74 -31.13 47.82
CA LYS A 48 14.94 -30.86 47.00
C LYS A 48 16.31 -31.01 47.73
N GLY A 49 16.42 -32.02 48.61
CA GLY A 49 17.67 -32.28 49.35
C GLY A 49 17.86 -31.49 50.64
N LEU A 50 16.79 -30.89 51.19
CA LEU A 50 16.76 -30.34 52.55
C LEU A 50 17.17 -31.42 53.55
N ALA A 51 18.11 -31.07 54.44
CA ALA A 51 18.61 -31.97 55.46
C ALA A 51 18.02 -31.65 56.84
N LYS A 52 18.05 -32.63 57.73
CA LYS A 52 17.81 -32.39 59.15
C LYS A 52 18.90 -31.49 59.71
N SER A 53 18.53 -30.61 60.63
CA SER A 53 19.39 -29.57 61.20
C SER A 53 19.82 -28.47 60.22
N SER A 54 19.23 -28.40 59.01
CA SER A 54 19.40 -27.24 58.14
C SER A 54 18.88 -25.97 58.84
N PRO A 55 19.57 -24.83 58.71
CA PRO A 55 19.12 -23.57 59.31
C PRO A 55 17.83 -23.06 58.65
N VAL A 56 17.01 -22.39 59.46
CA VAL A 56 15.80 -21.71 59.02
C VAL A 56 16.04 -20.21 59.10
N TYR A 57 15.91 -19.53 57.98
CA TYR A 57 16.13 -18.08 57.88
C TYR A 57 14.81 -17.31 57.80
N ALA A 58 14.81 -16.10 58.34
CA ALA A 58 13.84 -15.06 58.03
C ALA A 58 14.59 -13.75 57.87
N ASP A 59 14.33 -13.01 56.80
CA ASP A 59 15.03 -11.75 56.48
C ASP A 59 16.57 -11.87 56.50
N GLY A 60 17.09 -13.05 56.15
CA GLY A 60 18.53 -13.36 56.16
C GLY A 60 19.13 -13.67 57.53
N TYR A 61 18.32 -13.68 58.60
CA TYR A 61 18.74 -14.04 59.95
C TYR A 61 18.32 -15.47 60.31
N ASN A 62 19.21 -16.23 60.96
CA ASN A 62 18.90 -17.59 61.40
C ASN A 62 17.98 -17.55 62.64
N ILE A 63 16.72 -17.95 62.44
CA ILE A 63 15.68 -17.97 63.47
C ILE A 63 15.43 -19.36 64.06
N GLY A 64 16.07 -20.41 63.51
CA GLY A 64 15.72 -21.77 63.87
C GLY A 64 16.41 -22.86 63.06
N ILE A 65 15.94 -24.09 63.23
CA ILE A 65 16.47 -25.26 62.53
C ILE A 65 15.35 -26.18 62.05
N VAL A 66 15.61 -26.91 60.99
CA VAL A 66 14.79 -28.06 60.58
C VAL A 66 15.03 -29.18 61.56
N ARG A 67 13.99 -29.57 62.29
CA ARG A 67 14.09 -30.64 63.29
C ARG A 67 13.91 -32.00 62.64
N GLU A 68 12.83 -32.15 61.89
CA GLU A 68 12.45 -33.44 61.32
C GLU A 68 11.70 -33.28 59.98
N ILE A 69 11.78 -34.31 59.13
CA ILE A 69 11.16 -34.32 57.81
C ILE A 69 10.36 -35.60 57.68
N PHE A 70 9.04 -35.47 57.49
CA PHE A 70 8.09 -36.57 57.39
C PHE A 70 7.57 -36.69 55.97
N TYR A 71 7.68 -37.87 55.37
CA TYR A 71 7.03 -38.15 54.10
C TYR A 71 5.55 -38.49 54.35
N ASN A 72 4.64 -37.79 53.67
CA ASN A 72 3.21 -38.05 53.82
C ASN A 72 2.77 -39.21 52.91
N TYR A 73 2.73 -40.43 53.43
CA TYR A 73 2.31 -41.61 52.68
C TYR A 73 0.81 -41.62 52.30
N ASN A 74 -0.01 -40.76 52.93
CA ASN A 74 -1.43 -40.65 52.62
C ASN A 74 -1.72 -39.66 51.47
N LYS A 75 -0.78 -38.75 51.19
CA LYS A 75 -0.85 -37.79 50.08
C LYS A 75 0.46 -37.88 49.28
N ASN A 76 0.43 -38.66 48.20
CA ASN A 76 1.60 -38.84 47.35
C ASN A 76 2.20 -37.49 46.93
N GLY A 77 3.51 -37.35 47.12
CA GLY A 77 4.23 -36.14 46.74
C GLY A 77 4.07 -34.96 47.69
N HIS A 78 3.67 -35.19 48.96
CA HIS A 78 3.70 -34.16 50.00
C HIS A 78 4.66 -34.56 51.12
N VAL A 79 5.49 -33.61 51.54
CA VAL A 79 6.46 -33.77 52.63
C VAL A 79 6.18 -32.70 53.66
N ILE A 80 6.10 -33.12 54.93
CA ILE A 80 5.86 -32.23 56.07
C ILE A 80 7.20 -32.03 56.77
N VAL A 81 7.66 -30.79 56.83
CA VAL A 81 8.89 -30.39 57.49
C VAL A 81 8.53 -29.78 58.84
N GLU A 82 9.04 -30.35 59.93
CA GLU A 82 8.95 -29.76 61.27
C GLU A 82 10.13 -28.83 61.49
N ILE A 83 9.86 -27.55 61.75
CA ILE A 83 10.86 -26.56 62.11
C ILE A 83 10.74 -26.20 63.58
N GLN A 84 11.89 -25.98 64.20
CA GLN A 84 12.02 -25.40 65.53
C GLN A 84 12.48 -23.95 65.36
N VAL A 85 11.72 -23.01 65.91
CA VAL A 85 11.98 -21.58 65.80
C VAL A 85 12.11 -20.98 67.20
N ASP A 86 12.93 -19.94 67.34
CA ASP A 86 13.07 -19.18 68.58
C ASP A 86 11.70 -18.67 69.09
N ASP A 87 11.48 -18.77 70.41
CA ASP A 87 10.22 -18.37 71.04
C ASP A 87 9.87 -16.89 70.87
N GLN A 88 10.87 -16.04 70.67
CA GLN A 88 10.66 -14.62 70.43
C GLN A 88 10.14 -14.34 69.02
N MET A 89 10.23 -15.32 68.11
CA MET A 89 9.81 -15.14 66.73
C MET A 89 8.29 -15.21 66.59
N ARG A 90 7.70 -14.09 66.14
CA ARG A 90 6.30 -14.02 65.75
C ARG A 90 6.19 -14.24 64.25
N ILE A 91 5.48 -15.30 63.83
CA ILE A 91 5.20 -15.59 62.42
C ILE A 91 3.79 -15.12 62.06
N PRO A 92 3.62 -14.05 61.25
CA PRO A 92 2.30 -13.55 60.86
C PRO A 92 1.50 -14.54 60.00
N LYS A 93 0.17 -14.58 60.14
CA LYS A 93 -0.68 -15.38 59.22
C LYS A 93 -0.54 -14.85 57.79
N GLY A 94 -0.48 -15.78 56.84
CA GLY A 94 -0.19 -15.51 55.43
C GLY A 94 1.29 -15.58 55.07
N SER A 95 2.19 -15.75 56.05
CA SER A 95 3.59 -16.07 55.78
C SER A 95 3.69 -17.41 55.04
N SER A 96 4.69 -17.55 54.18
CA SER A 96 5.00 -18.79 53.46
C SER A 96 6.45 -19.18 53.66
N ALA A 97 6.80 -20.40 53.31
CA ALA A 97 8.19 -20.85 53.32
C ALA A 97 8.65 -21.16 51.90
N GLU A 98 9.94 -21.02 51.65
CA GLU A 98 10.58 -21.43 50.40
C GLU A 98 11.87 -22.19 50.69
N LEU A 99 12.25 -23.06 49.74
CA LEU A 99 13.53 -23.74 49.78
C LEU A 99 14.49 -23.03 48.85
N VAL A 100 15.65 -22.64 49.39
CA VAL A 100 16.70 -21.95 48.65
C VAL A 100 17.88 -22.90 48.50
N SER A 101 18.23 -23.24 47.26
CA SER A 101 19.36 -24.11 46.97
C SER A 101 20.68 -23.37 47.14
N GLU A 102 21.66 -24.04 47.77
CA GLU A 102 23.01 -23.51 47.92
C GLU A 102 23.91 -23.90 46.73
N MET A 103 24.88 -23.04 46.39
CA MET A 103 25.78 -23.26 45.24
C MET A 103 26.64 -24.53 45.36
N LEU A 104 26.96 -24.94 46.59
CA LEU A 104 27.79 -26.12 46.88
C LEU A 104 26.98 -27.39 47.12
N GLY A 105 25.66 -27.35 46.89
CA GLY A 105 24.74 -28.45 47.15
C GLY A 105 24.02 -28.32 48.49
N GLY A 106 22.83 -28.90 48.57
CA GLY A 106 21.93 -28.74 49.72
C GLY A 106 20.91 -27.62 49.53
N CYS A 107 19.95 -27.54 50.46
CA CYS A 107 18.95 -26.49 50.51
C CYS A 107 18.79 -25.99 51.95
N ASN A 108 18.56 -24.69 52.09
CA ASN A 108 18.11 -24.08 53.32
C ASN A 108 16.63 -23.72 53.23
N LEU A 109 16.01 -23.53 54.39
CA LEU A 109 14.63 -23.09 54.48
C LEU A 109 14.60 -21.59 54.77
N ASN A 110 13.88 -20.83 53.94
CA ASN A 110 13.66 -19.41 54.12
C ASN A 110 12.17 -19.16 54.38
N LEU A 111 11.87 -18.36 55.40
CA LEU A 111 10.52 -18.00 55.80
C LEU A 111 10.22 -16.58 55.31
N LEU A 112 9.23 -16.48 54.43
CA LEU A 112 8.73 -15.23 53.87
C LEU A 112 7.63 -14.70 54.78
N LEU A 113 7.97 -13.68 55.59
CA LEU A 113 7.06 -13.10 56.56
C LEU A 113 6.01 -12.23 55.85
N ALA A 114 4.74 -12.49 56.13
CA ALA A 114 3.66 -11.64 55.64
C ALA A 114 3.51 -10.37 56.48
N ASN A 115 2.97 -9.32 55.86
CA ASN A 115 2.60 -8.11 56.58
C ASN A 115 1.20 -8.25 57.20
N ASN A 116 1.11 -8.94 58.34
CA ASN A 116 -0.12 -9.06 59.13
C ASN A 116 0.16 -8.77 60.62
N PRO A 117 -0.26 -7.59 61.13
CA PRO A 117 -0.02 -7.23 62.53
C PRO A 117 -1.02 -7.85 63.52
N ARG A 118 -2.14 -8.42 63.04
CA ARG A 118 -3.23 -8.88 63.91
C ARG A 118 -3.21 -10.37 64.18
N GLU A 119 -2.93 -11.17 63.16
CA GLU A 119 -2.98 -12.62 63.25
C GLU A 119 -1.58 -13.23 63.11
N ARG A 120 -1.38 -14.35 63.79
CA ARG A 120 -0.12 -15.13 63.75
C ARG A 120 -0.41 -16.62 63.66
N PHE A 121 0.55 -17.37 63.14
CA PHE A 121 0.54 -18.81 63.31
C PHE A 121 0.81 -19.14 64.78
N GLU A 122 0.02 -20.04 65.35
CA GLU A 122 0.29 -20.58 66.68
C GLU A 122 1.24 -21.78 66.56
N PRO A 123 2.03 -22.09 67.61
CA PRO A 123 2.87 -23.27 67.62
C PRO A 123 2.06 -24.54 67.30
N GLY A 124 2.55 -25.34 66.37
CA GLY A 124 1.89 -26.53 65.83
C GLY A 124 1.08 -26.28 64.55
N ASP A 125 0.90 -25.03 64.13
CA ASP A 125 0.24 -24.74 62.86
C ASP A 125 1.09 -25.19 61.65
N THR A 126 0.39 -25.41 60.53
CA THR A 126 1.01 -25.68 59.23
C THR A 126 1.08 -24.42 58.36
N ILE A 127 2.27 -24.12 57.87
CA ILE A 127 2.59 -23.05 56.93
C ILE A 127 2.73 -23.66 55.53
N ILE A 128 2.34 -22.90 54.51
CA ILE A 128 2.42 -23.34 53.12
C ILE A 128 3.85 -23.17 52.62
N GLY A 129 4.44 -24.27 52.16
CA GLY A 129 5.71 -24.28 51.45
C GLY A 129 5.52 -24.02 49.96
N THR A 130 6.27 -23.07 49.43
CA THR A 130 6.33 -22.73 48.01
C THR A 130 7.66 -23.21 47.45
N GLU A 131 7.62 -23.79 46.25
CA GLU A 131 8.84 -24.14 45.54
C GLU A 131 9.38 -22.89 44.84
N ASN A 132 10.56 -22.42 45.27
CA ASN A 132 11.28 -21.44 44.47
C ASN A 132 11.94 -22.19 43.30
N LEU A 133 11.57 -21.81 42.07
CA LEU A 133 12.27 -22.26 40.86
C LEU A 133 13.68 -21.66 40.94
N GLY A 134 14.66 -22.48 41.31
CA GLY A 134 16.06 -22.07 41.36
C GLY A 134 16.53 -21.54 40.01
N LEU A 135 17.69 -20.86 39.99
CA LEU A 135 18.23 -20.25 38.76
C LEU A 135 18.34 -21.23 37.59
N MET A 136 18.62 -22.50 37.85
CA MET A 136 18.67 -23.55 36.83
C MET A 136 17.28 -23.90 36.27
N ASP A 137 16.25 -23.99 37.13
CA ASP A 137 14.87 -24.24 36.70
C ASP A 137 14.36 -23.05 35.88
N GLN A 138 14.67 -21.81 36.30
CA GLN A 138 14.36 -20.61 35.53
C GLN A 138 15.06 -20.62 34.16
N ALA A 139 16.36 -20.96 34.11
CA ALA A 139 17.10 -21.09 32.86
C ALA A 139 16.49 -22.16 31.94
N ALA A 140 16.07 -23.31 32.50
CA ALA A 140 15.39 -24.36 31.75
C ALA A 140 14.08 -23.88 31.12
N THR A 141 13.32 -22.99 31.79
CA THR A 141 12.12 -22.39 31.20
C THR A 141 12.41 -21.34 30.11
N MET A 142 13.64 -20.81 30.06
CA MET A 142 14.06 -19.83 29.06
C MET A 142 14.53 -20.50 27.77
N ILE A 143 15.13 -21.70 27.83
CA ILE A 143 15.64 -22.43 26.66
C ILE A 143 14.59 -22.58 25.54
N PRO A 144 13.35 -23.03 25.80
CA PRO A 144 12.33 -23.17 24.76
C PRO A 144 11.93 -21.83 24.13
N LYS A 145 11.95 -20.75 24.91
CA LYS A 145 11.64 -19.39 24.41
C LYS A 145 12.72 -18.89 23.48
N VAL A 146 13.99 -19.16 23.82
CA VAL A 146 15.14 -18.84 22.96
C VAL A 146 15.06 -19.65 21.66
N GLU A 147 14.81 -20.96 21.74
CA GLU A 147 14.67 -21.82 20.55
C GLU A 147 13.54 -21.34 19.62
N LYS A 148 12.37 -21.01 20.17
CA LYS A 148 11.25 -20.46 19.39
C LYS A 148 11.60 -19.13 18.72
N THR A 149 12.37 -18.29 19.40
CA THR A 149 12.82 -17.00 18.85
C THR A 149 13.80 -17.22 17.70
N LEU A 150 14.76 -18.13 17.86
CA LEU A 150 15.72 -18.49 16.81
C LEU A 150 15.02 -19.06 15.57
N ASN A 151 14.03 -19.94 15.75
CA ASN A 151 13.23 -20.48 14.64
C ASN A 151 12.43 -19.39 13.90
N THR A 152 11.97 -18.36 14.62
CA THR A 152 11.27 -17.22 14.02
C THR A 152 12.23 -16.36 13.20
N VAL A 153 13.45 -16.14 13.70
CA VAL A 153 14.51 -15.42 12.97
C VAL A 153 14.87 -16.17 11.69
N ASP A 154 15.06 -17.50 11.74
CA ASP A 154 15.38 -18.30 10.56
C ASP A 154 14.26 -18.26 9.51
N SER A 155 13.01 -18.26 9.96
CA SER A 155 11.83 -18.10 9.09
C SER A 155 11.79 -16.72 8.42
N LEU A 156 12.13 -15.65 9.15
CA LEU A 156 12.19 -14.29 8.61
C LEU A 156 13.34 -14.13 7.60
N VAL A 157 14.52 -14.68 7.91
CA VAL A 157 15.67 -14.68 6.99
C VAL A 157 15.33 -15.47 5.73
N SER A 158 14.67 -16.62 5.87
CA SER A 158 14.21 -17.43 4.74
C SER A 158 13.15 -16.72 3.89
N ALA A 159 12.19 -16.03 4.52
CA ALA A 159 11.19 -15.23 3.82
C ALA A 159 11.82 -14.05 3.07
N LEU A 160 12.80 -13.36 3.68
CA LEU A 160 13.56 -12.30 3.03
C LEU A 160 14.39 -12.83 1.86
N ASN A 161 15.08 -13.95 2.02
CA ASN A 161 15.82 -14.60 0.93
C ASN A 161 14.90 -14.99 -0.23
N ARG A 162 13.67 -15.43 0.05
CA ARG A 162 12.64 -15.69 -0.98
C ARG A 162 12.23 -14.43 -1.71
N ILE A 163 11.97 -13.33 -1.00
CA ILE A 163 11.59 -12.05 -1.62
C ILE A 163 12.72 -11.47 -2.47
N VAL A 164 13.96 -11.53 -1.97
CA VAL A 164 15.15 -11.01 -2.67
C VAL A 164 15.52 -11.87 -3.87
N SER A 165 15.33 -13.20 -3.77
CA SER A 165 15.64 -14.13 -4.85
C SER A 165 14.51 -14.31 -5.86
N ASP A 166 13.31 -13.76 -5.62
CA ASP A 166 12.20 -13.87 -6.56
C ASP A 166 12.41 -12.86 -7.73
N PRO A 167 12.69 -13.35 -8.96
CA PRO A 167 12.88 -12.48 -10.12
C PRO A 167 11.63 -11.68 -10.47
N ASN A 168 10.45 -12.05 -9.96
CA ASN A 168 9.22 -11.31 -10.18
C ASN A 168 9.16 -10.00 -9.39
N ILE A 169 9.78 -9.91 -8.21
CA ILE A 169 9.82 -8.65 -7.43
C ILE A 169 10.65 -7.59 -8.19
N ALA A 170 11.82 -8.01 -8.72
CA ALA A 170 12.65 -7.14 -9.56
C ALA A 170 11.90 -6.71 -10.84
N LYS A 171 11.15 -7.63 -11.47
CA LYS A 171 10.30 -7.32 -12.62
C LYS A 171 9.15 -6.38 -12.26
N ILE A 172 8.50 -6.54 -11.10
CA ILE A 172 7.42 -5.64 -10.64
C ILE A 172 7.96 -4.23 -10.43
N LEU A 173 9.12 -4.07 -9.79
CA LEU A 173 9.75 -2.76 -9.60
C LEU A 173 10.12 -2.12 -10.94
N ALA A 174 10.73 -2.88 -11.86
CA ALA A 174 11.04 -2.40 -13.21
C ALA A 174 9.77 -2.01 -14.00
N ASN A 175 8.74 -2.85 -13.98
CA ASN A 175 7.46 -2.58 -14.63
C ASN A 175 6.73 -1.38 -14.01
N THR A 176 6.86 -1.16 -12.69
CA THR A 176 6.26 -0.01 -12.00
C THR A 176 6.94 1.29 -12.42
N ASN A 177 8.26 1.30 -12.54
CA ASN A 177 9.00 2.45 -13.07
C ASN A 177 8.60 2.75 -14.52
N GLN A 178 8.49 1.73 -15.37
CA GLN A 178 8.07 1.89 -16.76
C GLN A 178 6.61 2.36 -16.86
N LEU A 179 5.71 1.81 -16.05
CA LEU A 179 4.31 2.23 -15.98
C LEU A 179 4.21 3.70 -15.54
N THR A 180 4.99 4.10 -14.53
CA THR A 180 5.01 5.49 -14.05
C THR A 180 5.53 6.44 -15.13
N ALA A 181 6.58 6.05 -15.87
CA ALA A 181 7.08 6.81 -17.01
C ALA A 181 6.03 6.95 -18.13
N ASN A 182 5.34 5.85 -18.47
CA ASN A 182 4.27 5.84 -19.47
C ASN A 182 3.06 6.69 -19.04
N LEU A 183 2.69 6.66 -17.76
CA LEU A 183 1.62 7.49 -17.20
C LEU A 183 2.00 8.97 -17.21
N ASN A 184 3.24 9.32 -16.87
CA ASN A 184 3.74 10.68 -16.97
C ASN A 184 3.67 11.17 -18.42
N GLN A 185 4.11 10.37 -19.38
CA GLN A 185 4.05 10.69 -20.80
C GLN A 185 2.60 10.85 -21.27
N SER A 186 1.72 9.89 -20.97
CA SER A 186 0.28 9.99 -21.29
C SER A 186 -0.36 11.22 -20.67
N THR A 187 0.01 11.59 -19.44
CA THR A 187 -0.52 12.78 -18.76
C THR A 187 -0.05 14.06 -19.46
N GLN A 188 1.17 14.10 -19.98
CA GLN A 188 1.67 15.21 -20.78
C GLN A 188 0.95 15.32 -22.13
N ASP A 189 0.76 14.20 -22.82
CA ASP A 189 0.06 14.16 -24.11
C ASP A 189 -1.42 14.55 -23.94
N LEU A 190 -2.07 14.05 -22.90
CA LEU A 190 -3.46 14.40 -22.57
C LEU A 190 -3.58 15.87 -22.20
N ASN A 191 -2.64 16.43 -21.43
CA ASN A 191 -2.59 17.87 -21.17
C ASN A 191 -2.40 18.69 -22.44
N LYS A 192 -1.60 18.21 -23.39
CA LYS A 192 -1.39 18.88 -24.68
C LYS A 192 -2.69 18.91 -25.49
N VAL A 193 -3.40 17.78 -25.58
CA VAL A 193 -4.70 17.70 -26.26
C VAL A 193 -5.71 18.64 -25.60
N LEU A 194 -5.85 18.57 -24.26
CA LEU A 194 -6.82 19.38 -23.53
C LEU A 194 -6.54 20.88 -23.59
N ARG A 195 -5.26 21.30 -23.51
CA ARG A 195 -4.89 22.73 -23.45
C ARG A 195 -4.69 23.36 -24.82
N LYS A 196 -4.25 22.59 -25.81
CA LYS A 196 -3.82 23.12 -27.12
C LYS A 196 -4.79 22.74 -28.23
N ASP A 197 -5.09 21.45 -28.35
CA ASP A 197 -5.77 20.93 -29.54
C ASP A 197 -7.30 21.11 -29.43
N ILE A 198 -7.90 20.87 -28.27
CA ILE A 198 -9.34 21.09 -28.06
C ILE A 198 -9.73 22.56 -28.26
N PRO A 199 -9.10 23.55 -27.59
CA PRO A 199 -9.48 24.95 -27.80
C PRO A 199 -9.23 25.41 -29.25
N GLY A 200 -8.12 24.96 -29.86
CA GLY A 200 -7.82 25.25 -31.27
C GLY A 200 -8.86 24.68 -32.23
N MET A 201 -9.34 23.47 -31.95
CA MET A 201 -10.39 22.81 -32.74
C MET A 201 -11.74 23.49 -32.55
N THR A 202 -12.13 23.83 -31.32
CA THR A 202 -13.36 24.60 -31.05
C THR A 202 -13.35 25.94 -31.76
N ASN A 203 -12.24 26.68 -31.72
CA ASN A 203 -12.12 27.96 -32.43
C ASN A 203 -12.28 27.81 -33.94
N LYS A 204 -11.72 26.74 -34.54
CA LYS A 204 -11.92 26.44 -35.97
C LYS A 204 -13.36 26.07 -36.28
N PHE A 205 -14.01 25.27 -35.43
CA PHE A 205 -15.42 24.92 -35.60
C PHE A 205 -16.35 26.13 -35.50
N THR A 206 -16.11 27.04 -34.55
CA THR A 206 -16.84 28.31 -34.46
C THR A 206 -16.63 29.14 -35.71
N ALA A 207 -15.39 29.28 -36.20
CA ALA A 207 -15.11 30.02 -37.42
C ALA A 207 -15.78 29.40 -38.66
N VAL A 208 -15.86 28.07 -38.75
CA VAL A 208 -16.61 27.39 -39.82
C VAL A 208 -18.10 27.68 -39.69
N GLY A 209 -18.66 27.60 -38.48
CA GLY A 209 -20.05 27.97 -38.19
C GLY A 209 -20.37 29.40 -38.64
N ASP A 210 -19.50 30.36 -38.29
CA ASP A 210 -19.65 31.77 -38.67
C ASP A 210 -19.61 31.95 -40.20
N HIS A 211 -18.69 31.27 -40.91
CA HIS A 211 -18.65 31.31 -42.37
C HIS A 211 -19.89 30.69 -43.02
N VAL A 212 -20.44 29.61 -42.44
CA VAL A 212 -21.68 28.98 -42.91
C VAL A 212 -22.87 29.92 -42.69
N ILE A 213 -22.95 30.59 -41.54
CA ILE A 213 -23.99 31.60 -41.26
C ILE A 213 -23.87 32.75 -42.28
N GLN A 214 -22.67 33.31 -42.48
CA GLN A 214 -22.44 34.37 -43.46
C GLN A 214 -22.77 33.96 -44.90
N LEU A 215 -22.44 32.73 -45.29
CA LEU A 215 -22.80 32.19 -46.60
C LEU A 215 -24.33 32.06 -46.72
N THR A 216 -24.97 31.53 -45.68
CA THR A 216 -26.44 31.37 -45.63
C THR A 216 -27.14 32.72 -45.72
N ASP A 217 -26.65 33.75 -45.02
CA ASP A 217 -27.18 35.11 -45.09
C ASP A 217 -26.98 35.72 -46.48
N LYS A 218 -25.80 35.55 -47.09
CA LYS A 218 -25.53 36.00 -48.46
C LYS A 218 -26.43 35.30 -49.48
N VAL A 219 -26.68 34.00 -49.32
CA VAL A 219 -27.56 33.22 -50.20
C VAL A 219 -29.02 33.63 -50.03
N ASN A 220 -29.49 33.85 -48.79
CA ASN A 220 -30.84 34.34 -48.52
C ASN A 220 -31.04 35.78 -49.04
N ALA A 221 -29.98 36.60 -49.05
CA ALA A 221 -30.02 37.95 -49.60
C ALA A 221 -29.99 37.98 -51.14
N LEU A 222 -29.68 36.86 -51.81
CA LEU A 222 -29.82 36.77 -53.26
C LEU A 222 -31.31 36.62 -53.59
N ASN A 223 -31.83 37.59 -54.34
CA ASN A 223 -33.14 37.47 -54.99
C ASN A 223 -33.03 36.45 -56.14
N LEU A 224 -33.03 35.16 -55.78
CA LEU A 224 -32.95 34.04 -56.72
C LEU A 224 -34.15 34.03 -57.65
N GLU A 225 -35.33 34.41 -57.17
CA GLU A 225 -36.54 34.56 -57.97
C GLU A 225 -36.37 35.63 -59.05
N GLY A 226 -35.84 36.80 -58.70
CA GLY A 226 -35.53 37.87 -59.66
C GLY A 226 -34.42 37.51 -60.64
N THR A 227 -33.43 36.72 -60.21
CA THR A 227 -32.36 36.23 -61.09
C THR A 227 -32.86 35.19 -62.07
N LEU A 228 -33.63 34.20 -61.60
CA LEU A 228 -34.25 33.18 -62.44
C LEU A 228 -35.21 33.81 -63.45
N THR A 229 -36.03 34.76 -63.01
CA THR A 229 -36.93 35.52 -63.91
C THR A 229 -36.15 36.27 -64.99
N LYS A 230 -35.02 36.90 -64.64
CA LYS A 230 -34.16 37.58 -65.63
C LYS A 230 -33.52 36.59 -66.59
N VAL A 231 -33.03 35.45 -66.10
CA VAL A 231 -32.46 34.38 -66.95
C VAL A 231 -33.52 33.84 -67.91
N ASP A 232 -34.72 33.51 -67.42
CA ASP A 232 -35.83 33.03 -68.27
C ASP A 232 -36.25 34.08 -69.30
N THR A 233 -36.26 35.36 -68.91
CA THR A 233 -36.56 36.47 -69.83
C THR A 233 -35.47 36.61 -70.90
N THR A 234 -34.19 36.50 -70.52
CA THR A 234 -33.06 36.53 -71.45
C THR A 234 -33.10 35.33 -72.40
N MET A 235 -33.37 34.13 -71.88
CA MET A 235 -33.48 32.91 -72.69
C MET A 235 -34.64 32.98 -73.68
N ASN A 236 -35.81 33.46 -73.24
CA ASN A 236 -36.96 33.70 -74.13
C ASN A 236 -36.63 34.74 -75.22
N ASN A 237 -36.01 35.86 -74.85
CA ASN A 237 -35.64 36.89 -75.82
C ASN A 237 -34.59 36.39 -76.82
N LEU A 238 -33.63 35.58 -76.37
CA LEU A 238 -32.65 34.93 -77.23
C LEU A 238 -33.34 33.96 -78.20
N GLN A 239 -34.26 33.13 -77.71
CA GLN A 239 -35.02 32.23 -78.55
C GLN A 239 -35.82 32.98 -79.62
N LEU A 240 -36.56 34.03 -79.22
CA LEU A 240 -37.31 34.88 -80.16
C LEU A 240 -36.41 35.57 -81.18
N ALA A 241 -35.22 36.02 -80.77
CA ALA A 241 -34.24 36.62 -81.68
C ALA A 241 -33.71 35.59 -82.68
N THR A 242 -33.34 34.40 -82.22
CA THR A 242 -32.88 33.30 -83.08
C THR A 242 -33.97 32.82 -84.04
N GLU A 243 -35.22 32.72 -83.59
CA GLU A 243 -36.36 32.39 -84.45
C GLU A 243 -36.58 33.45 -85.52
N LYS A 244 -36.54 34.74 -85.16
CA LYS A 244 -36.62 35.83 -86.15
C LYS A 244 -35.46 35.77 -87.14
N LEU A 245 -34.24 35.50 -86.70
CA LEU A 245 -33.08 35.39 -87.60
C LEU A 245 -33.20 34.21 -88.59
N ASN A 246 -33.81 33.10 -88.18
CA ASN A 246 -33.98 31.91 -89.03
C ASN A 246 -35.17 31.99 -90.00
N ARG A 247 -36.10 32.94 -89.82
CA ARG A 247 -37.27 33.05 -90.71
C ARG A 247 -36.91 33.78 -92.01
N THR A 248 -37.35 33.24 -93.14
CA THR A 248 -37.17 33.83 -94.48
C THR A 248 -38.19 34.92 -94.81
N ASP A 249 -38.91 35.45 -93.83
CA ASP A 249 -39.95 36.47 -94.01
C ASP A 249 -39.48 37.89 -93.65
N ASN A 250 -38.24 38.04 -93.18
CA ASN A 250 -37.63 39.32 -92.86
C ASN A 250 -36.30 39.51 -93.59
N SER A 251 -35.88 40.77 -93.75
CA SER A 251 -34.73 41.13 -94.56
C SER A 251 -33.41 40.50 -94.09
N ILE A 252 -33.24 40.26 -92.80
CA ILE A 252 -32.02 39.62 -92.26
C ILE A 252 -32.04 38.12 -92.56
N GLY A 253 -33.15 37.44 -92.30
CA GLY A 253 -33.27 36.03 -92.63
C GLY A 253 -33.26 35.76 -94.13
N LEU A 254 -33.81 36.67 -94.95
CA LEU A 254 -33.64 36.63 -96.42
C LEU A 254 -32.17 36.78 -96.80
N LEU A 255 -31.46 37.77 -96.23
CA LEU A 255 -30.03 37.95 -96.49
C LEU A 255 -29.20 36.70 -96.15
N LEU A 256 -29.51 36.04 -95.03
CA LEU A 256 -28.78 34.86 -94.58
C LEU A 256 -29.06 33.61 -95.42
N ASN A 257 -30.22 33.52 -96.08
CA ASN A 257 -30.68 32.28 -96.72
C ASN A 257 -30.88 32.38 -98.25
N ASP A 258 -30.79 33.56 -98.87
CA ASP A 258 -31.07 33.73 -100.29
C ASP A 258 -29.83 33.49 -101.18
N THR A 259 -29.77 32.31 -101.80
CA THR A 259 -28.73 31.95 -102.79
C THR A 259 -28.78 32.78 -104.07
N ALA A 260 -29.96 33.29 -104.46
CA ALA A 260 -30.11 34.12 -105.65
C ALA A 260 -29.51 35.51 -105.44
N LEU A 261 -29.55 36.04 -104.21
CA LEU A 261 -28.85 37.28 -103.86
C LEU A 261 -27.34 37.15 -104.10
N TYR A 262 -26.70 36.05 -103.66
CA TYR A 262 -25.29 35.79 -103.92
C TYR A 262 -24.99 35.70 -105.43
N GLY A 263 -25.85 35.04 -106.19
CA GLY A 263 -25.76 34.97 -107.64
C GLY A 263 -25.89 36.34 -108.32
N ASN A 264 -26.86 37.15 -107.88
CA ASN A 264 -27.10 38.50 -108.40
C ASN A 264 -25.98 39.46 -108.03
N ILE A 265 -25.41 39.36 -106.82
CA ILE A 265 -24.22 40.14 -106.41
C ILE A 265 -23.03 39.76 -107.29
N ASN A 266 -22.75 38.46 -107.47
CA ASN A 266 -21.62 38.02 -108.29
C ASN A 266 -21.79 38.42 -109.76
N THR A 267 -23.03 38.36 -110.27
CA THR A 267 -23.36 38.84 -111.63
C THR A 267 -23.22 40.35 -111.73
N THR A 268 -23.70 41.11 -110.75
CA THR A 268 -23.55 42.58 -110.69
C THR A 268 -22.08 42.98 -110.65
N ILE A 269 -21.28 42.29 -109.85
CA ILE A 269 -19.82 42.48 -109.80
C ILE A 269 -19.19 42.15 -111.15
N GLY A 270 -19.60 41.07 -111.82
CA GLY A 270 -19.13 40.71 -113.16
C GLY A 270 -19.51 41.72 -114.25
N SER A 271 -20.75 42.23 -114.21
CA SER A 271 -21.21 43.27 -115.13
C SER A 271 -20.53 44.61 -114.85
N ALA A 272 -20.31 44.97 -113.60
CA ALA A 272 -19.55 46.16 -113.21
C ALA A 272 -18.09 46.06 -113.65
N ASP A 273 -17.45 44.90 -113.45
CA ASP A 273 -16.09 44.64 -113.94
C ASP A 273 -16.02 44.72 -115.48
N SER A 274 -17.00 44.16 -116.18
CA SER A 274 -17.11 44.27 -117.64
C SER A 274 -17.29 45.72 -118.10
N LEU A 275 -18.14 46.50 -117.41
CA LEU A 275 -18.32 47.93 -117.66
C LEU A 275 -17.04 48.71 -117.41
N LEU A 276 -16.31 48.43 -116.33
CA LEU A 276 -15.04 49.07 -116.02
C LEU A 276 -13.96 48.73 -117.05
N ARG A 277 -13.92 47.49 -117.55
CA ARG A 277 -13.01 47.08 -118.63
C ARG A 277 -13.36 47.78 -119.95
N ASP A 278 -14.64 47.85 -120.32
CA ASP A 278 -15.09 48.51 -121.54
C ASP A 278 -14.88 50.02 -121.47
N LEU A 279 -15.13 50.64 -120.31
CA LEU A 279 -14.81 52.04 -120.03
C LEU A 279 -13.30 52.32 -120.18
N LYS A 280 -12.45 51.41 -119.70
CA LYS A 280 -10.98 51.51 -119.86
C LYS A 280 -10.54 51.35 -121.32
N ALA A 281 -11.15 50.45 -122.08
CA ALA A 281 -10.80 50.17 -123.47
C ALA A 281 -11.34 51.22 -124.46
N HIS A 282 -12.54 51.75 -124.19
CA HIS A 282 -13.26 52.68 -125.06
C HIS A 282 -13.77 53.92 -124.28
N PRO A 283 -12.89 54.71 -123.63
CA PRO A 283 -13.30 55.81 -122.76
C PRO A 283 -14.12 56.88 -123.49
N LYS A 284 -13.87 57.09 -124.79
CA LYS A 284 -14.59 58.07 -125.63
C LYS A 284 -16.08 57.74 -125.85
N ARG A 285 -16.55 56.51 -125.59
CA ARG A 285 -17.98 56.14 -125.70
C ARG A 285 -18.82 56.57 -124.50
N TYR A 286 -18.20 56.62 -123.32
CA TYR A 286 -18.92 56.83 -122.06
C TYR A 286 -18.59 58.17 -121.41
N VAL A 287 -17.44 58.76 -121.74
CA VAL A 287 -17.03 60.06 -121.21
C VAL A 287 -16.75 60.99 -122.39
N HIS A 288 -17.75 61.80 -122.72
CA HIS A 288 -17.59 62.88 -123.70
C HIS A 288 -17.17 64.16 -122.98
N PHE A 289 -15.88 64.51 -123.08
CA PHE A 289 -15.41 65.86 -122.77
C PHE A 289 -15.71 66.76 -123.96
N SER A 290 -16.83 67.48 -123.90
CA SER A 290 -17.14 68.52 -124.89
C SER A 290 -16.30 69.76 -124.56
N ILE A 291 -15.18 69.89 -125.25
CA ILE A 291 -14.38 71.11 -125.33
C ILE A 291 -14.94 71.81 -126.58
N PHE A 292 -15.78 72.83 -126.36
CA PHE A 292 -16.59 73.62 -127.32
C PHE A 292 -18.04 73.12 -127.57
N GLY A 293 -19.01 73.82 -126.95
CA GLY A 293 -20.45 73.50 -126.98
C GLY A 293 -21.26 74.10 -128.15
N ARG A 294 -22.56 73.78 -128.21
CA ARG A 294 -23.55 74.51 -129.03
C ARG A 294 -25.00 74.36 -128.53
N LYS A 295 -25.72 75.47 -128.72
CA LYS A 295 -27.11 75.91 -128.42
C LYS A 295 -28.30 74.95 -128.60
N ASP A 296 -29.27 75.17 -127.71
CA ASP A 296 -30.74 75.29 -127.80
C ASP A 296 -31.57 74.38 -128.72
N LYS A 297 -32.33 73.50 -128.07
CA LYS A 297 -33.79 73.66 -127.94
C LYS A 297 -34.23 73.23 -126.55
#